data_AF-A0A2H9LJ21-F1
#
_entry.id   AF-A0A2H9LJ21-F1
#
_cell.length_a   1.000
_cell.length_b   1.000
_cell.length_c   1.000
_cell.angle_alpha   90.00
_cell.angle_beta   90.00
_cell.angle_gamma   90.00
#
_symmetry.space_group_name_H-M   'P 1'
#
loop_
_entity.id
_entity.type
_entity.pdbx_description
1 polymer ?
#
loop_
_entity_poly.entity_id
_entity_poly.type
_entity_poly.pdbx_seq_one_letter_code
_entity_poly.pdbx_strand_id
1 'polypeptide(L)'
;MTRNKPHVDGCASAWLIKRFIDKYAVFGFITKEQEIPKSAIGFTLAKAEINPVEGVKTTFDSLVEKYRAEDPVVLKIREIIRDYEFNEENPERIRLKETLGLCFALKGLEKTSKDDAEATTKAIMVMDAFYVTLKDLVTLNLLPSPRMSLTICLYSY
;
A
#
# COMPACT_ATOMS: atom_id res chain seq x y z
N MET A 1 -2.73 -2.48 -27.18
CA MET A 1 -2.56 -1.57 -26.02
C MET A 1 -3.46 -2.10 -24.91
N THR A 2 -2.94 -3.04 -24.13
CA THR A 2 -3.76 -4.07 -23.46
C THR A 2 -3.29 -4.28 -22.02
N ARG A 3 -4.17 -3.91 -21.06
CA ARG A 3 -4.09 -4.01 -19.58
C ARG A 3 -3.08 -3.08 -18.88
N ASN A 4 -3.54 -2.01 -18.21
CA ASN A 4 -4.05 -2.04 -16.83
C ASN A 4 -3.12 -2.83 -15.89
N LYS A 5 -1.96 -2.29 -15.56
CA LYS A 5 -1.18 -2.68 -14.39
C LYS A 5 -0.84 -1.37 -13.66
N PRO A 6 -1.64 -1.04 -12.65
CA PRO A 6 -1.07 -1.03 -11.31
C PRO A 6 -1.99 -1.78 -10.35
N HIS A 7 -1.72 -3.07 -10.18
CA HIS A 7 -2.37 -3.85 -9.12
C HIS A 7 -1.88 -3.42 -7.72
N VAL A 8 -0.74 -2.71 -7.64
CA VAL A 8 -0.13 -2.24 -6.40
C VAL A 8 -1.03 -1.25 -5.67
N ASP A 9 -1.42 -0.13 -6.30
CA ASP A 9 -2.34 0.84 -5.72
C ASP A 9 -3.69 0.21 -5.33
N GLY A 10 -4.24 -0.68 -6.16
CA GLY A 10 -5.48 -1.40 -5.86
C GLY A 10 -5.38 -2.31 -4.64
N CYS A 11 -4.29 -3.08 -4.54
CA CYS A 11 -3.99 -3.94 -3.38
C CYS A 11 -3.84 -3.12 -2.09
N ALA A 12 -3.04 -2.07 -2.13
CA ALA A 12 -2.81 -1.20 -0.98
C ALA A 12 -4.11 -0.50 -0.56
N SER A 13 -4.91 -0.06 -1.53
CA SER A 13 -6.24 0.55 -1.31
C SER A 13 -7.21 -0.43 -0.65
N ALA A 14 -7.26 -1.69 -1.11
CA ALA A 14 -8.08 -2.72 -0.49
C ALA A 14 -7.68 -2.97 0.98
N TRP A 15 -6.38 -3.01 1.27
CA TRP A 15 -5.87 -3.10 2.64
C TRP A 15 -6.26 -1.89 3.49
N LEU A 16 -6.08 -0.67 2.97
CA LEU A 16 -6.45 0.57 3.66
C LEU A 16 -7.94 0.57 4.03
N ILE A 17 -8.79 0.17 3.08
CA ILE A 17 -10.23 0.03 3.31
C ILE A 17 -10.48 -0.93 4.47
N LYS A 18 -9.89 -2.13 4.43
CA LYS A 18 -10.16 -3.18 5.42
C LYS A 18 -9.63 -2.92 6.82
N ARG A 19 -8.60 -2.09 6.95
CA ARG A 19 -7.94 -1.86 8.24
C ARG A 19 -8.31 -0.52 8.86
N PHE A 20 -8.59 0.50 8.06
CA PHE A 20 -8.76 1.87 8.54
C PHE A 20 -10.11 2.50 8.22
N ILE A 21 -10.84 2.00 7.20
CA ILE A 21 -12.08 2.65 6.74
C ILE A 21 -13.30 1.81 7.11
N ASP A 22 -13.37 0.57 6.64
CA ASP A 22 -14.47 -0.36 6.89
C ASP A 22 -13.97 -1.81 6.97
N LYS A 23 -13.92 -2.33 8.19
CA LYS A 23 -13.50 -3.71 8.48
C LYS A 23 -14.44 -4.78 7.93
N TYR A 24 -15.68 -4.43 7.62
CA TYR A 24 -16.71 -5.34 7.11
C TYR A 24 -16.94 -5.21 5.61
N ALA A 25 -16.23 -4.32 4.92
CA ALA A 25 -16.37 -4.17 3.49
C ALA A 25 -16.24 -5.55 2.78
N VAL A 26 -16.78 -5.69 1.58
CA VAL A 26 -16.59 -6.88 0.73
C VAL A 26 -16.12 -6.39 -0.64
N PHE A 27 -15.17 -7.09 -1.24
CA PHE A 27 -14.63 -6.72 -2.55
C PHE A 27 -15.30 -7.57 -3.63
N GLY A 28 -16.00 -6.90 -4.54
CA GLY A 28 -16.53 -7.50 -5.77
C GLY A 28 -15.64 -7.13 -6.95
N PHE A 29 -15.43 -8.08 -7.86
CA PHE A 29 -14.61 -7.90 -9.06
C PHE A 29 -15.51 -8.03 -10.28
N ILE A 30 -15.41 -7.07 -11.19
CA ILE A 30 -16.23 -6.99 -12.40
C ILE A 30 -15.34 -6.80 -13.64
N THR A 31 -15.79 -7.28 -14.80
CA THR A 31 -15.11 -7.04 -16.08
C THR A 31 -15.42 -5.64 -16.61
N LYS A 32 -14.70 -5.19 -17.65
CA LYS A 32 -14.88 -3.85 -18.23
C LYS A 32 -16.26 -3.63 -18.85
N GLU A 33 -16.92 -4.71 -19.24
CA GLU A 33 -18.23 -4.73 -19.88
C GLU A 33 -19.37 -4.71 -18.87
N GLN A 34 -19.08 -5.00 -17.59
CA GLN A 34 -20.08 -5.02 -16.52
C GLN A 34 -20.25 -3.63 -15.90
N GLU A 35 -21.49 -3.31 -15.50
CA GLU A 35 -21.78 -2.10 -14.73
C GLU A 35 -21.45 -2.30 -13.25
N ILE A 36 -21.04 -1.21 -12.59
CA ILE A 36 -20.86 -1.19 -11.13
C ILE A 36 -22.26 -1.31 -10.50
N PRO A 37 -22.52 -2.31 -9.63
CA PRO A 37 -23.80 -2.42 -8.96
C PRO A 37 -24.14 -1.15 -8.18
N LYS A 38 -25.41 -0.73 -8.18
CA LYS A 38 -25.85 0.50 -7.48
C LYS A 38 -25.59 0.48 -5.96
N SER A 39 -25.47 -0.71 -5.38
CA SER A 39 -25.15 -0.93 -3.96
C SER A 39 -23.65 -0.98 -3.67
N ALA A 40 -22.79 -0.82 -4.67
CA ALA A 40 -21.34 -0.93 -4.56
C ALA A 40 -20.66 0.41 -4.87
N ILE A 41 -19.53 0.66 -4.21
CA ILE A 41 -18.66 1.79 -4.51
C ILE A 41 -17.54 1.26 -5.40
N GLY A 42 -17.47 1.74 -6.64
CA GLY A 42 -16.34 1.46 -7.52
C GLY A 42 -15.11 2.24 -7.06
N PHE A 43 -13.95 1.59 -7.05
CA PHE A 43 -12.64 2.23 -6.93
C PHE A 43 -11.64 1.52 -7.85
N THR A 44 -10.66 2.23 -8.42
CA THR A 44 -9.68 1.76 -9.42
C THR A 44 -10.21 1.49 -10.85
N LEU A 45 -11.47 1.82 -11.15
CA LEU A 45 -12.08 1.61 -12.48
C LEU A 45 -12.26 2.95 -13.19
N ALA A 46 -12.03 3.07 -14.51
CA ALA A 46 -12.16 4.34 -15.23
C ALA A 46 -13.50 5.12 -15.04
N LYS A 47 -14.59 4.45 -14.61
CA LYS A 47 -15.89 5.05 -14.27
C LYS A 47 -16.22 5.09 -12.76
N ALA A 48 -15.30 4.69 -11.89
CA ALA A 48 -15.44 4.71 -10.44
C ALA A 48 -15.50 6.14 -9.87
N GLU A 49 -16.16 6.27 -8.72
CA GLU A 49 -16.19 7.51 -7.96
C GLU A 49 -14.81 7.86 -7.38
N ILE A 50 -14.02 6.83 -7.04
CA ILE A 50 -12.66 6.98 -6.51
C ILE A 50 -11.69 6.47 -7.58
N ASN A 51 -11.00 7.40 -8.22
CA ASN A 51 -10.07 7.10 -9.30
C ASN A 51 -8.74 7.78 -9.13
N PRO A 52 -7.65 7.15 -9.63
CA PRO A 52 -6.40 7.85 -9.75
C PRO A 52 -6.56 8.98 -10.78
N VAL A 53 -5.96 10.12 -10.47
CA VAL A 53 -5.72 11.19 -11.44
C VAL A 53 -4.30 11.02 -11.91
N GLU A 54 -4.13 10.59 -13.16
CA GLU A 54 -2.82 10.23 -13.74
C GLU A 54 -1.78 11.32 -13.50
N GLY A 55 -0.64 10.95 -12.90
CA GLY A 55 0.45 11.87 -12.55
C GLY A 55 0.15 12.87 -11.42
N VAL A 56 -1.02 12.82 -10.79
CA VAL A 56 -1.44 13.79 -9.75
C VAL A 56 -1.78 13.10 -8.43
N LYS A 57 -2.63 12.07 -8.45
CA LYS A 57 -3.08 11.35 -7.24
C LYS A 57 -3.35 9.87 -7.55
N THR A 58 -2.96 8.99 -6.63
CA THR A 58 -3.32 7.57 -6.68
C THR A 58 -4.72 7.33 -6.11
N THR A 59 -5.24 6.11 -6.24
CA THR A 59 -6.48 5.70 -5.55
C THR A 59 -6.27 5.71 -4.04
N PHE A 60 -5.10 5.26 -3.57
CA PHE A 60 -4.72 5.32 -2.17
C PHE A 60 -4.76 6.75 -1.63
N ASP A 61 -4.26 7.73 -2.40
CA ASP A 61 -4.36 9.15 -2.04
C ASP A 61 -5.80 9.59 -1.84
N SER A 62 -6.65 9.28 -2.81
CA SER A 62 -8.07 9.65 -2.79
C SER A 62 -8.79 9.03 -1.59
N LEU A 63 -8.46 7.80 -1.21
CA LEU A 63 -9.00 7.14 -0.02
C LEU A 63 -8.51 7.80 1.28
N VAL A 64 -7.21 8.05 1.40
CA VAL A 64 -6.63 8.73 2.58
C VAL A 64 -7.29 10.09 2.79
N GLU A 65 -7.45 10.88 1.73
CA GLU A 65 -8.06 12.21 1.80
C GLU A 65 -9.56 12.15 2.09
N LYS A 66 -10.32 11.28 1.39
CA LYS A 66 -11.78 11.17 1.55
C LYS A 66 -12.18 10.70 2.95
N TYR A 67 -11.43 9.75 3.52
CA TYR A 67 -11.77 9.13 4.81
C TYR A 67 -10.90 9.59 5.98
N ARG A 68 -9.99 10.56 5.76
CA ARG A 68 -9.07 11.11 6.77
C ARG A 68 -8.28 10.02 7.51
N ALA A 69 -7.71 9.09 6.75
CA ALA A 69 -6.86 8.04 7.31
C ALA A 69 -5.45 8.60 7.62
N GLU A 70 -5.33 9.28 8.76
CA GLU A 70 -4.15 10.09 9.15
C GLU A 70 -3.13 9.32 10.00
N ASP A 71 -3.23 7.99 10.09
CA ASP A 71 -2.23 7.18 10.77
C ASP A 71 -0.83 7.42 10.16
N PRO A 72 0.22 7.71 10.96
CA PRO A 72 1.55 8.05 10.42
C PRO A 72 2.16 6.97 9.52
N VAL A 73 1.89 5.70 9.80
CA VAL A 73 2.38 4.58 8.99
C VAL A 73 1.58 4.47 7.70
N VAL A 74 0.26 4.72 7.75
CA VAL A 74 -0.57 4.86 6.54
C VAL A 74 -0.05 5.98 5.65
N LEU A 75 0.32 7.13 6.22
CA LEU A 75 0.92 8.23 5.47
C LEU A 75 2.29 7.85 4.88
N LYS A 76 3.09 7.02 5.57
CA LYS A 76 4.33 6.50 5.00
C LYS A 76 4.07 5.53 3.84
N ILE A 77 3.08 4.66 3.97
CA ILE A 77 2.65 3.76 2.89
C ILE A 77 2.15 4.58 1.70
N ARG A 78 1.41 5.67 1.92
CA ARG A 78 0.98 6.60 0.87
C ARG A 78 2.17 7.12 0.05
N GLU A 79 3.26 7.53 0.70
CA GLU A 79 4.50 7.94 0.00
C GLU A 79 5.10 6.81 -0.83
N ILE A 80 5.14 5.59 -0.28
CA ILE A 80 5.69 4.40 -0.95
C ILE A 80 4.88 4.06 -2.21
N ILE A 81 3.55 4.08 -2.11
CA ILE A 81 2.67 3.81 -3.25
C ILE A 81 2.86 4.90 -4.32
N ARG A 82 2.95 6.18 -3.94
CA ARG A 82 3.23 7.27 -4.90
C ARG A 82 4.58 7.12 -5.60
N ASP A 83 5.62 6.80 -4.84
CA ASP A 83 6.97 6.59 -5.36
C ASP A 83 6.95 5.53 -6.46
N TYR A 84 6.19 4.44 -6.26
CA TYR A 84 5.98 3.42 -7.28
C TYR A 84 5.11 3.86 -8.44
N GLU A 85 3.88 4.29 -8.18
CA GLU A 85 2.86 4.55 -9.22
C GLU A 85 3.30 5.65 -10.19
N PHE A 86 4.12 6.61 -9.75
CA PHE A 86 4.62 7.69 -10.61
C PHE A 86 5.94 7.35 -11.31
N ASN A 87 6.61 6.26 -10.93
CA ASN A 87 7.92 5.90 -11.47
C ASN A 87 8.01 4.44 -11.95
N GLU A 88 6.90 3.69 -12.03
CA GLU A 88 6.91 2.26 -12.38
C GLU A 88 7.64 1.97 -13.71
N GLU A 89 7.50 2.85 -14.70
CA GLU A 89 8.13 2.71 -16.02
C GLU A 89 9.65 2.91 -15.99
N ASN A 90 10.20 3.48 -14.92
CA ASN A 90 11.62 3.71 -14.75
C ASN A 90 12.06 3.42 -13.30
N PRO A 91 12.40 2.15 -12.99
CA PRO A 91 12.81 1.74 -11.64
C PRO A 91 13.99 2.52 -11.06
N GLU A 92 14.86 3.12 -11.88
CA GLU A 92 15.97 3.96 -11.43
C GLU A 92 15.51 5.27 -10.78
N ARG A 93 14.25 5.68 -11.00
CA ARG A 93 13.64 6.86 -10.37
C ARG A 93 12.98 6.56 -9.03
N ILE A 94 12.82 5.29 -8.67
CA ILE A 94 12.27 4.87 -7.37
C ILE A 94 13.25 5.28 -6.26
N ARG A 95 12.76 6.03 -5.27
CA ARG A 95 13.62 6.66 -4.26
C ARG A 95 13.66 5.89 -2.95
N LEU A 96 12.57 5.24 -2.57
CA LEU A 96 12.47 4.52 -1.30
C LEU A 96 12.81 3.05 -1.52
N LYS A 97 13.68 2.50 -0.67
CA LYS A 97 14.13 1.09 -0.79
C LYS A 97 12.98 0.13 -0.54
N GLU A 98 12.10 0.51 0.38
CA GLU A 98 10.91 -0.22 0.77
C GLU A 98 9.91 -0.35 -0.40
N THR A 99 9.90 0.62 -1.32
CA THR A 99 9.04 0.61 -2.51
C THR A 99 9.26 -0.62 -3.36
N LEU A 100 10.49 -0.90 -3.78
CA LEU A 100 10.77 -2.04 -4.66
C LEU A 100 10.40 -3.37 -4.00
N GLY A 101 10.72 -3.53 -2.71
CA GLY A 101 10.42 -4.74 -1.95
C GLY A 101 8.92 -5.02 -1.89
N LEU A 102 8.12 -4.03 -1.48
CA LEU A 102 6.67 -4.16 -1.42
C LEU A 102 6.08 -4.41 -2.82
N CYS A 103 6.46 -3.59 -3.79
CA CYS A 103 5.82 -3.62 -5.11
C CYS A 103 6.12 -4.91 -5.87
N PHE A 104 7.32 -5.47 -5.75
CA PHE A 104 7.64 -6.77 -6.34
C PHE A 104 6.89 -7.91 -5.67
N ALA A 105 6.72 -7.86 -4.34
CA ALA A 105 5.89 -8.84 -3.64
C ALA A 105 4.44 -8.80 -4.16
N LEU A 106 3.82 -7.61 -4.20
CA LEU A 106 2.44 -7.44 -4.68
C LEU A 106 2.27 -7.84 -6.16
N LYS A 107 3.21 -7.47 -7.03
CA LYS A 107 3.25 -7.94 -8.43
C LYS A 107 3.40 -9.46 -8.54
N GLY A 108 4.13 -10.08 -7.61
CA GLY A 108 4.26 -11.53 -7.54
C GLY A 108 2.94 -12.20 -7.17
N LEU A 109 2.18 -11.60 -6.24
CA LEU A 109 0.87 -12.10 -5.83
C LEU A 109 -0.14 -12.08 -6.98
N GLU A 110 -0.14 -11.04 -7.82
CA GLU A 110 -0.98 -10.99 -9.03
C GLU A 110 -0.74 -12.20 -9.93
N LYS A 111 0.55 -12.55 -10.13
CA LYS A 111 0.96 -13.64 -11.04
C LYS A 111 0.73 -15.03 -10.48
N THR A 112 0.66 -15.16 -9.15
CA THR A 112 0.62 -16.44 -8.43
C THR A 112 -0.73 -16.74 -7.80
N SER A 113 -1.72 -15.88 -8.02
CA SER A 113 -3.09 -16.07 -7.56
C SER A 113 -3.98 -16.53 -8.72
N LYS A 114 -5.02 -17.29 -8.40
CA LYS A 114 -5.96 -17.84 -9.38
C LYS A 114 -6.90 -16.78 -9.92
N ASP A 115 -7.26 -15.81 -9.08
CA ASP A 115 -8.16 -14.71 -9.38
C ASP A 115 -7.85 -13.46 -8.53
N ASP A 116 -8.56 -12.36 -8.82
CA ASP A 116 -8.37 -11.07 -8.14
C ASP A 116 -8.78 -11.12 -6.66
N ALA A 117 -9.70 -12.00 -6.28
CA ALA A 117 -10.15 -12.15 -4.90
C ALA A 117 -9.05 -12.80 -4.04
N GLU A 118 -8.41 -13.85 -4.54
CA GLU A 118 -7.26 -14.47 -3.92
C GLU A 118 -6.07 -13.50 -3.87
N ALA A 119 -5.80 -12.78 -4.96
CA ALA A 119 -4.72 -11.79 -5.01
C ALA A 119 -4.92 -10.69 -3.95
N THR A 120 -6.14 -10.14 -3.87
CA THR A 120 -6.51 -9.13 -2.87
C THR A 120 -6.37 -9.66 -1.45
N THR A 121 -6.79 -10.90 -1.19
CA THR A 121 -6.67 -11.54 0.12
C THR A 121 -5.21 -11.68 0.54
N LYS A 122 -4.35 -12.19 -0.34
CA LYS A 122 -2.91 -12.32 -0.06
C LYS A 122 -2.23 -10.95 0.09
N ALA A 123 -2.63 -9.97 -0.72
CA ALA A 123 -2.07 -8.62 -0.65
C ALA A 123 -2.37 -7.97 0.70
N ILE A 124 -3.58 -8.12 1.22
CA ILE A 124 -3.95 -7.64 2.57
C ILE A 124 -3.01 -8.25 3.63
N MET A 125 -2.68 -9.53 3.54
CA MET A 125 -1.76 -10.19 4.49
C MET A 125 -0.34 -9.62 4.39
N VAL A 126 0.18 -9.42 3.17
CA VAL A 126 1.51 -8.82 2.97
C VAL A 126 1.54 -7.38 3.48
N MET A 127 0.48 -6.61 3.22
CA MET A 127 0.35 -5.24 3.69
C MET A 127 0.26 -5.17 5.22
N ASP A 128 -0.41 -6.11 5.89
CA ASP A 128 -0.40 -6.19 7.36
C ASP A 128 1.01 -6.40 7.91
N ALA A 129 1.78 -7.34 7.35
CA ALA A 129 3.16 -7.59 7.75
C ALA A 129 4.06 -6.37 7.50
N PHE A 130 3.87 -5.73 6.35
CA PHE A 130 4.61 -4.54 5.96
C PHE A 130 4.30 -3.34 6.88
N TYR A 131 3.02 -3.14 7.21
CA TYR A 131 2.58 -2.11 8.13
C TYR A 131 3.21 -2.25 9.51
N VAL A 132 3.20 -3.46 10.10
CA VAL A 132 3.84 -3.70 11.40
C VAL A 132 5.33 -3.38 11.34
N THR A 133 6.01 -3.81 10.29
CA THR A 133 7.44 -3.53 10.08
C THR A 133 7.73 -2.02 9.97
N LEU A 134 6.92 -1.30 9.20
CA LEU A 134 7.04 0.16 9.08
C LEU A 134 6.72 0.87 10.40
N LYS A 135 5.75 0.35 11.17
CA LYS A 135 5.41 0.90 12.49
C LYS A 135 6.59 0.82 13.45
N ASP A 136 7.32 -0.29 13.46
CA ASP A 136 8.53 -0.42 14.27
C ASP A 136 9.60 0.59 13.84
N LEU A 137 9.81 0.77 12.53
CA LEU A 137 10.75 1.77 11.99
C LEU A 137 10.35 3.21 12.35
N VAL A 138 9.07 3.57 12.20
CA VAL A 138 8.55 4.89 12.59
C VAL A 138 8.70 5.10 14.09
N THR A 139 8.39 4.10 14.91
CA THR A 139 8.51 4.17 16.36
C THR A 139 9.98 4.33 16.79
N LEU A 140 10.91 3.59 16.17
CA LEU A 140 12.35 3.72 16.40
C LEU A 140 12.87 5.11 16.03
N ASN A 141 12.39 5.71 14.95
CA ASN A 141 12.76 7.07 14.54
C ASN A 141 12.21 8.16 15.48
N LEU A 142 11.20 7.85 16.28
CA LEU A 142 10.64 8.74 17.31
C LEU A 142 11.34 8.57 18.66
N LEU A 143 12.15 7.53 18.86
CA LEU A 143 12.97 7.39 20.05
C LEU A 143 14.17 8.34 19.95
N PRO A 144 14.51 9.08 21.02
CA PRO A 144 15.76 9.84 21.05
C PRO A 144 16.91 8.86 20.79
N SER A 145 17.85 9.25 19.92
CA SER A 145 19.02 8.43 19.61
C SER A 145 19.61 7.90 20.91
N PRO A 146 19.84 6.57 21.04
CA PRO A 146 20.33 6.04 22.30
C PRO A 146 21.63 6.76 22.63
N ARG A 147 21.66 7.48 23.77
CA ARG A 147 22.93 7.95 24.32
C ARG A 147 23.76 6.70 24.55
N MET A 148 24.72 6.49 23.66
CA MET A 148 25.61 5.33 23.66
C MET A 148 26.44 5.42 24.95
N SER A 149 25.92 4.84 26.03
CA SER A 149 26.63 4.74 27.29
C SER A 149 27.55 3.55 27.15
N LEU A 150 28.80 3.79 26.73
CA LEU A 150 29.85 2.77 26.71
C LEU A 150 30.02 2.25 28.14
N THR A 151 29.48 1.07 28.42
CA THR A 151 29.86 0.32 29.63
C THR A 151 31.09 -0.49 29.24
N ILE A 152 32.26 0.02 29.60
CA ILE A 152 33.54 -0.70 29.45
C ILE A 152 33.71 -1.55 30.70
N CYS A 153 33.61 -2.88 30.55
CA CYS A 153 34.03 -3.81 31.59
C CYS A 153 35.54 -3.99 31.53
N LEU A 154 36.25 -3.65 32.60
CA LEU A 154 37.67 -3.96 32.79
C LEU A 154 37.80 -5.16 33.73
N TYR A 155 38.73 -6.08 33.44
CA TYR A 155 39.10 -7.14 34.37
C TYR A 155 39.80 -6.52 35.60
N SER A 156 39.37 -6.94 36.79
CA SER A 156 40.10 -6.68 38.03
C SER A 156 41.07 -7.82 38.26
N TYR A 157 42.37 -7.51 38.31
CA TYR A 157 43.40 -8.35 38.92
C TYR A 157 43.93 -7.65 40.17
#